data_AF-A0A426U914-F1
#
_entry.id   AF-A0A426U914-F1
#
_cell.length_a   1.000
_cell.length_b   1.000
_cell.length_c   1.000
_cell.angle_alpha   90.00
_cell.angle_beta   90.00
_cell.angle_gamma   90.00
#
_symmetry.space_group_name_H-M   'P 1'
#
loop_
_entity.id
_entity.type
_entity.pdbx_description
1 polymer ?
#
loop_
_entity_poly.entity_id
_entity_poly.type
_entity_poly.pdbx_seq_one_letter_code
_entity_poly.pdbx_strand_id
1 'polypeptide(L)'
;MKHGQGGFTLIELLIVVAIIGILAAIAIPRYQNYVQRSEVSSALATIRGVQTGVEDFVLRGREMTTNAGDDEFIGVDASQAYGWVTMVQGVPTTFTSATGRMTTPVKADASGAVSLFYSFTSGSLADAGAVLAIVRDEDGNWSCVSEDVPTAALPDNCN
;
A
#
# COMPACT_ATOMS: atom_id res chain seq x y z
N MET A 1 22.74 3.62 -56.49
CA MET A 1 21.27 3.78 -56.63
C MET A 1 20.75 4.24 -55.28
N LYS A 2 20.43 5.53 -55.11
CA LYS A 2 19.90 6.06 -53.85
C LYS A 2 18.42 5.67 -53.76
N HIS A 3 18.09 4.71 -52.91
CA HIS A 3 16.71 4.42 -52.55
C HIS A 3 16.10 5.68 -51.93
N GLY A 4 15.07 6.23 -52.58
CA GLY A 4 14.35 7.39 -52.07
C GLY A 4 13.73 7.05 -50.72
N GLN A 5 14.04 7.85 -49.70
CA GLN A 5 13.37 7.78 -48.41
C GLN A 5 11.92 8.23 -48.62
N GLY A 6 10.99 7.27 -48.61
CA GLY A 6 9.56 7.53 -48.67
C GLY A 6 9.12 8.23 -47.37
N GLY A 7 8.59 9.44 -47.49
CA GLY A 7 7.97 10.14 -46.36
C GLY A 7 6.60 9.54 -46.02
N PHE A 8 6.23 9.64 -44.75
CA PHE A 8 4.90 9.26 -44.24
C PHE A 8 3.85 10.29 -44.70
N THR A 9 2.66 9.85 -45.12
CA THR A 9 1.60 10.81 -45.51
C THR A 9 0.89 11.39 -44.28
N LEU A 10 0.42 12.63 -44.38
CA LEU A 10 -0.35 13.27 -43.31
C LEU A 10 -1.64 12.49 -42.96
N ILE A 11 -2.27 11.87 -43.97
CA ILE A 11 -3.50 11.10 -43.77
C ILE A 11 -3.22 9.78 -43.05
N GLU A 12 -2.11 9.10 -43.35
CA GLU A 12 -1.70 7.91 -42.61
C GLU A 12 -1.44 8.24 -41.14
N LEU A 13 -0.79 9.37 -40.87
CA LEU A 13 -0.50 9.78 -39.49
C LEU A 13 -1.79 10.08 -38.72
N LEU A 14 -2.75 10.75 -39.35
CA LEU A 14 -4.02 11.12 -38.71
C LEU A 14 -4.83 9.87 -38.33
N ILE A 15 -4.90 8.87 -39.19
CA ILE A 15 -5.60 7.60 -38.91
C ILE A 15 -4.91 6.86 -37.75
N VAL A 16 -3.58 6.80 -37.74
CA VAL A 16 -2.83 6.15 -36.66
C VAL A 16 -3.10 6.82 -35.31
N VAL A 17 -3.08 8.15 -35.25
CA VAL A 17 -3.37 8.90 -34.02
C VAL A 17 -4.82 8.68 -33.57
N ALA A 18 -5.78 8.62 -34.50
CA ALA A 18 -7.18 8.34 -34.18
C ALA A 18 -7.35 6.95 -33.53
N ILE A 19 -6.70 5.91 -34.08
CA ILE A 19 -6.76 4.56 -33.53
C ILE A 19 -6.09 4.50 -32.15
N ILE A 20 -4.89 5.09 -32.00
CA ILE A 20 -4.18 5.15 -30.71
C ILE A 20 -5.02 5.89 -29.66
N GLY A 21 -5.72 6.96 -30.04
CA GLY A 21 -6.62 7.70 -29.15
C GLY A 21 -7.74 6.82 -28.58
N ILE A 22 -8.40 6.02 -29.42
CA ILE A 22 -9.47 5.10 -28.98
C ILE A 22 -8.90 4.02 -28.04
N LEU A 23 -7.76 3.43 -28.40
CA LEU A 23 -7.13 2.40 -27.57
C LEU A 23 -6.67 2.97 -26.22
N ALA A 24 -6.10 4.18 -26.20
CA ALA A 24 -5.63 4.84 -25.00
C ALA A 24 -6.77 5.12 -24.01
N ALA A 25 -7.95 5.53 -24.49
CA ALA A 25 -9.11 5.80 -23.64
C ALA A 25 -9.54 4.58 -22.80
N ILE A 26 -9.34 3.37 -23.32
CA ILE A 26 -9.67 2.11 -22.61
C ILE A 26 -8.45 1.58 -21.83
N ALA A 27 -7.26 1.70 -22.42
CA ALA A 27 -6.04 1.12 -21.86
C ALA A 27 -5.54 1.88 -20.63
N ILE A 28 -5.60 3.22 -20.62
CA ILE A 28 -5.11 4.04 -19.51
C ILE A 28 -5.82 3.72 -18.18
N PRO A 29 -7.16 3.76 -18.07
CA PRO A 29 -7.82 3.47 -16.79
C PRO A 29 -7.58 2.03 -16.33
N ARG A 30 -7.47 1.08 -17.27
CA ARG A 30 -7.13 -0.31 -16.95
C ARG A 30 -5.71 -0.46 -16.42
N TYR A 31 -4.75 0.23 -17.03
CA TYR A 31 -3.37 0.22 -16.59
C TYR A 31 -3.21 0.87 -15.21
N GLN A 32 -3.92 1.98 -14.96
CA GLN A 32 -3.95 2.62 -13.64
C GLN A 32 -4.45 1.66 -12.54
N ASN A 33 -5.57 0.97 -12.78
CA ASN A 33 -6.08 -0.04 -11.84
C ASN A 33 -5.07 -1.18 -11.59
N TYR A 34 -4.35 -1.60 -12.62
CA TYR A 34 -3.31 -2.63 -12.48
C TYR A 34 -2.15 -2.16 -11.60
N VAL A 35 -1.67 -0.93 -11.81
CA VAL A 35 -0.61 -0.32 -11.00
C VAL A 35 -1.06 -0.18 -9.55
N GLN A 36 -2.24 0.38 -9.31
CA GLN A 36 -2.81 0.51 -7.96
C GLN A 36 -2.92 -0.85 -7.25
N ARG A 37 -3.42 -1.89 -7.93
CA ARG A 37 -3.48 -3.24 -7.36
C ARG A 37 -2.10 -3.81 -7.01
N SER A 38 -1.10 -3.51 -7.83
CA SER A 38 0.28 -3.92 -7.56
C SER A 38 0.85 -3.20 -6.34
N GLU A 39 0.59 -1.90 -6.19
CA GLU A 39 0.99 -1.10 -5.02
C GLU A 39 0.31 -1.62 -3.74
N VAL A 40 -1.00 -1.87 -3.78
CA VAL A 40 -1.75 -2.46 -2.65
C VAL A 40 -1.24 -3.85 -2.28
N SER A 41 -0.99 -4.72 -3.27
CA SER A 41 -0.47 -6.05 -3.02
C SER A 41 0.91 -6.03 -2.36
N SER A 42 1.76 -5.08 -2.75
CA SER A 42 3.08 -4.88 -2.16
C SER A 42 2.96 -4.41 -0.71
N ALA A 43 2.17 -3.35 -0.48
CA ALA A 43 1.91 -2.81 0.85
C ALA A 43 1.34 -3.87 1.81
N LEU A 44 0.35 -4.63 1.36
CA LEU A 44 -0.28 -5.70 2.11
C LEU A 44 0.70 -6.82 2.46
N ALA A 45 1.56 -7.21 1.51
CA ALA A 45 2.59 -8.22 1.75
C ALA A 45 3.60 -7.74 2.80
N THR A 46 4.00 -6.47 2.76
CA THR A 46 4.89 -5.86 3.75
C THR A 46 4.30 -5.93 5.17
N ILE A 47 3.07 -5.46 5.37
CA ILE A 47 2.45 -5.46 6.72
C ILE A 47 2.05 -6.86 7.19
N ARG A 48 1.63 -7.76 6.29
CA ARG A 48 1.34 -9.16 6.66
C ARG A 48 2.62 -9.92 7.02
N GLY A 49 3.75 -9.58 6.40
CA GLY A 49 5.03 -10.24 6.64
C GLY A 49 5.52 -10.18 8.09
N VAL A 50 5.05 -9.21 8.87
CA VAL A 50 5.44 -9.02 10.28
C VAL A 50 4.40 -9.49 11.29
N GLN A 51 3.28 -10.08 10.87
CA GLN A 51 2.23 -10.55 11.79
C GLN A 51 2.77 -11.52 12.84
N THR A 52 3.59 -12.49 12.44
CA THR A 52 4.22 -13.44 13.37
C THR A 52 5.11 -12.74 14.40
N GLY A 53 5.85 -11.70 13.97
CA GLY A 53 6.68 -10.91 14.88
C GLY A 53 5.82 -10.16 15.88
N VAL A 54 4.77 -9.50 15.40
CA VAL A 54 3.79 -8.80 16.25
C VAL A 54 3.20 -9.76 17.28
N GLU A 55 2.73 -10.95 16.87
CA GLU A 55 2.19 -11.95 17.79
C GLU A 55 3.19 -12.34 18.89
N ASP A 56 4.46 -12.57 18.55
CA ASP A 56 5.49 -12.89 19.55
C ASP A 56 5.66 -11.77 20.58
N PHE A 57 5.67 -10.50 20.15
CA PHE A 57 5.75 -9.36 21.05
C PHE A 57 4.49 -9.18 21.90
N VAL A 58 3.29 -9.40 21.34
CA VAL A 58 2.01 -9.36 22.06
C VAL A 58 2.02 -10.40 23.18
N LEU A 59 2.38 -11.65 22.87
CA LEU A 59 2.42 -12.75 23.83
C LEU A 59 3.44 -12.54 24.95
N ARG A 60 4.55 -11.85 24.65
CA ARG A 60 5.56 -11.47 25.65
C ARG A 60 5.22 -10.20 26.41
N GLY A 61 4.16 -9.48 26.04
CA GLY A 61 3.78 -8.20 26.62
C GLY A 61 4.84 -7.11 26.43
N ARG A 62 5.61 -7.18 25.34
CA ARG A 62 6.69 -6.23 25.02
C ARG A 62 6.22 -5.15 24.04
N GLU A 63 6.95 -4.05 24.04
CA GLU A 63 6.80 -3.00 23.04
C GLU A 63 7.41 -3.45 21.71
N MET A 64 6.96 -2.81 20.63
CA MET A 64 7.30 -3.13 19.26
C MET A 64 7.69 -1.85 18.54
N THR A 65 8.61 -1.92 17.60
CA THR A 65 8.97 -0.78 16.75
C THR A 65 9.29 -1.18 15.33
N THR A 66 9.08 -0.25 14.41
CA THR A 66 9.53 -0.33 13.01
C THR A 66 10.91 0.32 12.81
N ASN A 67 11.59 0.67 13.90
CA ASN A 67 12.93 1.24 13.86
C ASN A 67 13.98 0.14 13.72
N ALA A 68 14.61 0.05 12.54
CA ALA A 68 15.73 -0.86 12.37
C ALA A 68 16.87 -0.53 13.34
N GLY A 69 17.31 -1.54 14.11
CA GLY A 69 18.41 -1.42 15.06
C GLY A 69 17.99 -1.37 16.54
N ASP A 70 16.69 -1.21 16.83
CA ASP A 70 16.16 -1.28 18.20
C ASP A 70 15.89 -2.75 18.60
N ASP A 71 15.98 -3.08 19.89
CA ASP A 71 15.76 -4.43 20.43
C ASP A 71 14.30 -4.93 20.28
N GLU A 72 13.38 -3.99 20.05
CA GLU A 72 11.94 -4.19 19.82
C GLU A 72 11.57 -4.22 18.33
N PHE A 73 12.56 -4.30 17.43
CA PHE A 73 12.31 -4.25 15.98
C PHE A 73 11.51 -5.47 15.49
N ILE A 74 10.37 -5.21 14.85
CA ILE A 74 9.46 -6.28 14.37
C ILE A 74 9.82 -6.86 13.00
N GLY A 75 10.90 -6.37 12.36
CA GLY A 75 11.35 -6.87 11.07
C GLY A 75 10.87 -6.08 9.84
N VAL A 76 10.22 -4.92 10.03
CA VAL A 76 9.88 -4.01 8.93
C VAL A 76 10.31 -2.58 9.25
N ASP A 77 11.07 -1.96 8.34
CA ASP A 77 11.42 -0.54 8.47
C ASP A 77 10.17 0.34 8.23
N ALA A 78 10.10 1.47 8.92
CA ALA A 78 8.99 2.40 8.75
C ALA A 78 8.89 2.92 7.30
N SER A 79 10.01 3.10 6.60
CA SER A 79 10.03 3.62 5.23
C SER A 79 9.93 2.49 4.21
N GLN A 80 8.96 2.59 3.30
CA GLN A 80 8.71 1.61 2.25
C GLN A 80 8.63 2.31 0.88
N ALA A 81 8.66 1.52 -0.20
CA ALA A 81 8.75 2.06 -1.56
C ALA A 81 7.64 3.07 -1.92
N TYR A 82 6.41 2.82 -1.46
CA TYR A 82 5.22 3.62 -1.77
C TYR A 82 4.68 4.42 -0.58
N GLY A 83 5.30 4.33 0.58
CA GLY A 83 4.66 4.77 1.81
C GLY A 83 5.40 4.45 3.09
N TRP A 84 4.68 4.54 4.19
CA TRP A 84 5.22 4.31 5.53
C TRP A 84 4.40 3.29 6.30
N VAL A 85 5.09 2.46 7.07
CA VAL A 85 4.47 1.57 8.06
C VAL A 85 4.46 2.24 9.42
N THR A 86 3.29 2.29 10.05
CA THR A 86 3.11 2.75 11.42
C THR A 86 2.32 1.73 12.22
N MET A 87 2.37 1.83 13.55
CA MET A 87 1.57 1.01 14.44
C MET A 87 0.80 1.90 15.40
N VAL A 88 -0.36 1.41 15.81
CA VAL A 88 -1.22 2.05 16.80
C VAL A 88 -1.65 0.99 17.81
N GLN A 89 -1.64 1.38 19.08
CA GLN A 89 -2.15 0.54 20.16
C GLN A 89 -3.68 0.39 20.03
N GLY A 90 -4.18 -0.85 20.11
CA GLY A 90 -5.60 -1.17 20.04
C GLY A 90 -6.20 -1.17 18.64
N VAL A 91 -7.54 -1.16 18.59
CA VAL A 91 -8.34 -1.05 17.36
C VAL A 91 -8.76 0.42 17.16
N PRO A 92 -8.25 1.11 16.14
CA PRO A 92 -8.55 2.51 15.88
C PRO A 92 -9.94 2.69 15.27
N THR A 93 -10.57 3.82 15.58
CA THR A 93 -11.88 4.19 15.02
C THR A 93 -11.78 4.98 13.71
N THR A 94 -10.57 5.40 13.33
CA THR A 94 -10.27 6.20 12.14
C THR A 94 -8.97 5.71 11.51
N PHE A 95 -8.91 5.58 10.19
CA PHE A 95 -7.75 5.05 9.47
C PHE A 95 -7.04 6.16 8.68
N THR A 96 -6.61 7.19 9.40
CA THR A 96 -5.96 8.36 8.79
C THR A 96 -4.55 8.07 8.33
N SER A 97 -4.16 8.65 7.18
CA SER A 97 -2.78 8.58 6.69
C SER A 97 -1.82 9.25 7.68
N ALA A 98 -0.77 8.53 8.09
CA ALA A 98 0.31 9.09 8.89
C ALA A 98 1.53 9.34 8.00
N THR A 99 2.02 10.58 8.01
CA THR A 99 3.23 10.96 7.28
C THR A 99 4.42 10.96 8.23
N GLY A 100 5.38 10.08 8.01
CA GLY A 100 6.65 10.05 8.73
C GLY A 100 6.90 8.78 9.54
N ARG A 101 8.13 8.69 10.06
CA ARG A 101 8.61 7.54 10.83
C ARG A 101 7.97 7.52 12.23
N MET A 102 7.53 6.34 12.65
CA MET A 102 7.14 6.09 14.03
C MET A 102 8.38 6.14 14.94
N THR A 103 8.41 7.07 15.89
CA THR A 103 9.57 7.28 16.77
C THR A 103 9.41 6.63 18.13
N THR A 104 8.19 6.31 18.53
CA THR A 104 7.88 5.68 19.81
C THR A 104 7.54 4.21 19.61
N PRO A 105 8.16 3.28 20.37
CA PRO A 105 7.68 1.91 20.43
C PRO A 105 6.21 1.84 20.84
N VAL A 106 5.49 0.85 20.31
CA VAL A 106 4.06 0.62 20.55
C VAL A 106 3.90 -0.70 21.27
N LYS A 107 3.13 -0.69 22.35
CA LYS A 107 2.67 -1.92 22.99
C LYS A 107 1.25 -2.22 22.53
N ALA A 108 0.90 -3.49 22.42
CA ALA A 108 -0.52 -3.85 22.33
C ALA A 108 -1.26 -3.40 23.59
N ASP A 109 -2.57 -3.18 23.48
CA ASP A 109 -3.35 -2.79 24.64
C ASP A 109 -3.51 -3.94 25.65
N ALA A 110 -4.28 -3.71 26.71
CA ALA A 110 -4.49 -4.70 27.76
C ALA A 110 -5.18 -5.99 27.27
N SER A 111 -5.90 -5.94 26.15
CA SER A 111 -6.54 -7.08 25.50
C SER A 111 -5.62 -7.78 24.48
N GLY A 112 -4.51 -7.14 24.11
CA GLY A 112 -3.62 -7.61 23.07
C GLY A 112 -3.97 -7.06 21.68
N ALA A 113 -4.88 -6.10 21.57
CA ALA A 113 -5.21 -5.49 20.29
C ALA A 113 -4.13 -4.49 19.85
N VAL A 114 -3.83 -4.49 18.56
CA VAL A 114 -2.82 -3.64 17.92
C VAL A 114 -3.10 -3.57 16.42
N SER A 115 -2.85 -2.41 15.82
CA SER A 115 -3.11 -2.18 14.40
C SER A 115 -1.84 -1.73 13.68
N LEU A 116 -1.56 -2.36 12.55
CA LEU A 116 -0.48 -1.99 11.65
C LEU A 116 -1.05 -1.27 10.45
N PHE A 117 -0.47 -0.14 10.12
CA PHE A 117 -0.90 0.74 9.05
C PHE A 117 0.17 0.83 7.98
N TYR A 118 -0.24 0.89 6.73
CA TYR A 118 0.54 1.31 5.59
C TYR A 118 -0.12 2.56 5.00
N SER A 119 0.53 3.71 5.13
CA SER A 119 0.06 4.97 4.54
C SER A 119 0.78 5.21 3.22
N PHE A 120 0.03 5.34 2.12
CA PHE A 120 0.62 5.64 0.82
C PHE A 120 1.02 7.11 0.74
N THR A 121 2.31 7.39 0.54
CA THR A 121 2.84 8.76 0.41
C THR A 121 3.53 9.00 -0.93
N SER A 122 3.64 7.97 -1.77
CA SER A 122 4.10 8.04 -3.15
C SER A 122 3.37 6.99 -4.00
N GLY A 123 3.53 7.07 -5.33
CA GLY A 123 2.83 6.19 -6.25
C GLY A 123 1.40 6.66 -6.57
N SER A 124 0.64 5.78 -7.20
CA SER A 124 -0.69 6.10 -7.76
C SER A 124 -1.81 6.28 -6.73
N LEU A 125 -1.52 5.98 -5.46
CA LEU A 125 -2.47 6.05 -4.34
C LEU A 125 -2.18 7.20 -3.35
N ALA A 126 -1.07 7.92 -3.54
CA ALA A 126 -0.63 8.97 -2.61
C ALA A 126 -1.58 10.17 -2.55
N ASP A 127 -2.07 10.63 -3.70
CA ASP A 127 -2.93 11.82 -3.78
C ASP A 127 -4.30 11.61 -3.13
N ALA A 128 -4.72 10.35 -3.01
CA ALA A 128 -5.97 9.98 -2.35
C ALA A 128 -5.84 9.94 -0.81
N GLY A 129 -4.62 10.00 -0.26
CA GLY A 129 -4.39 9.77 1.16
C GLY A 129 -4.67 8.32 1.57
N ALA A 130 -4.55 7.38 0.62
CA ALA A 130 -4.94 6.00 0.83
C ALA A 130 -4.18 5.34 1.98
N VAL A 131 -4.89 4.49 2.72
CA VAL A 131 -4.36 3.73 3.86
C VAL A 131 -4.83 2.29 3.79
N LEU A 132 -3.93 1.38 4.13
CA LEU A 132 -4.22 -0.02 4.35
C LEU A 132 -3.84 -0.36 5.78
N ALA A 133 -4.67 -1.08 6.51
CA ALA A 133 -4.34 -1.56 7.83
C ALA A 133 -4.63 -3.04 8.02
N ILE A 134 -3.81 -3.66 8.84
CA ILE A 134 -4.01 -5.00 9.35
C ILE A 134 -4.20 -4.86 10.87
N VAL A 135 -5.42 -5.14 11.30
CA VAL A 135 -5.89 -4.95 12.68
C VAL A 135 -5.94 -6.30 13.36
N ARG A 136 -5.24 -6.42 14.49
CA ARG A 136 -5.43 -7.50 15.45
C ARG A 136 -6.43 -7.01 16.49
N ASP A 137 -7.58 -7.67 16.57
CA ASP A 137 -8.62 -7.34 17.54
C ASP A 137 -8.31 -7.92 18.95
N GLU A 138 -9.22 -7.67 19.89
CA GLU A 138 -9.13 -8.10 21.29
C GLU A 138 -9.15 -9.63 21.42
N ASP A 139 -9.75 -10.33 20.45
CA ASP A 139 -9.81 -11.79 20.38
C ASP A 139 -8.57 -12.39 19.68
N GLY A 140 -7.66 -11.55 19.21
CA GLY A 140 -6.45 -11.94 18.45
C GLY A 140 -6.73 -12.35 17.01
N ASN A 141 -7.90 -12.02 16.49
CA ASN A 141 -8.25 -12.23 15.10
C ASN A 141 -7.74 -11.06 14.23
N TRP A 142 -7.33 -11.40 13.01
CA TRP A 142 -6.71 -10.46 12.08
C TRP A 142 -7.69 -10.07 10.99
N SER A 143 -7.89 -8.77 10.81
CA SER A 143 -8.69 -8.21 9.72
C SER A 143 -7.86 -7.23 8.90
N CYS A 144 -8.14 -7.18 7.60
CA CYS A 144 -7.58 -6.15 6.72
C CYS A 144 -8.65 -5.11 6.46
N VAL A 145 -8.29 -3.85 6.67
CA VAL A 145 -9.15 -2.70 6.47
C VAL A 145 -8.45 -1.66 5.61
N SER A 146 -9.21 -0.86 4.87
CA SER A 146 -8.67 0.17 3.98
C SER A 146 -9.48 1.46 4.02
N GLU A 147 -8.81 2.57 3.76
CA GLU A 147 -9.41 3.90 3.60
C GLU A 147 -8.86 4.53 2.33
N ASP A 148 -9.74 5.14 1.51
CA ASP A 148 -9.40 5.80 0.25
C ASP A 148 -8.64 4.95 -0.80
N VAL A 149 -8.68 3.62 -0.66
CA VAL A 149 -8.19 2.67 -1.69
C VAL A 149 -9.34 2.33 -2.65
N PRO A 150 -9.16 2.46 -3.98
CA PRO A 150 -10.17 2.03 -4.95
C PRO A 150 -10.52 0.54 -4.81
N THR A 151 -11.82 0.22 -4.78
CA THR A 151 -12.30 -1.17 -4.63
C THR A 151 -11.80 -2.12 -5.72
N ALA A 152 -11.52 -1.60 -6.92
CA ALA A 152 -10.94 -2.39 -8.01
C ALA A 152 -9.48 -2.82 -7.76
N ALA A 153 -8.78 -2.16 -6.84
CA ALA A 153 -7.40 -2.44 -6.48
C ALA A 153 -7.29 -3.30 -5.19
N LEU A 154 -8.37 -3.45 -4.43
CA LEU A 154 -8.39 -4.20 -3.17
C LEU A 154 -8.46 -5.72 -3.41
N PRO A 155 -7.72 -6.54 -2.64
CA PRO A 155 -7.93 -7.98 -2.58
C PRO A 155 -9.25 -8.32 -1.87
N ASP A 156 -9.86 -9.46 -2.25
CA ASP A 156 -11.16 -9.90 -1.71
C ASP A 156 -11.21 -10.09 -0.18
N ASN A 157 -10.06 -10.13 0.49
CA ASN A 157 -9.94 -10.29 1.93
C ASN A 157 -9.54 -9.02 2.68
N CYS A 158 -9.72 -7.85 2.05
CA CYS A 158 -9.52 -6.54 2.64
C CYS A 158 -10.70 -5.62 2.34
N ASN A 159 -11.27 -4.99 3.37
CA ASN A 159 -12.52 -4.22 3.28
C ASN A 159 -12.36 -2.74 3.64
#